data_AF-I3SX91-F1
#
_entry.id   AF-I3SX91-F1
#
_cell.length_a   1.000
_cell.length_b   1.000
_cell.length_c   1.000
_cell.angle_alpha   90.00
_cell.angle_beta   90.00
_cell.angle_gamma   90.00
#
_symmetry.space_group_name_H-M   'P 1'
#
loop_
_entity.id
_entity.type
_entity.pdbx_description
1 polymer ?
#
loop_
_entity_poly.entity_id
_entity_poly.type
_entity_poly.pdbx_seq_one_letter_code
_entity_poly.pdbx_strand_id
1 'polypeptide(L)'
;MKLCLQFCWNIENQDNFSNTSELEHIAEEFNKKSNSLYTILRSSRLAGSQRTPFLRRFLLRLNLNSFFESTAKEVMNVVRPRPTFPGLNQR
;
A
#
# COMPACT_ATOMS: atom_id res chain seq x y z
N MET A 1 -9.03 -0.92 -12.61
CA MET A 1 -8.60 -0.27 -13.86
C MET A 1 -9.23 1.10 -14.07
N LYS A 2 -10.49 1.34 -13.65
CA LYS A 2 -11.12 2.68 -13.71
C LYS A 2 -10.25 3.79 -13.11
N LEU A 3 -9.65 3.58 -11.93
CA LEU A 3 -8.76 4.56 -11.30
C LEU A 3 -7.53 4.90 -12.15
N CYS A 4 -6.93 3.93 -12.85
CA CYS A 4 -5.79 4.18 -13.73
C CYS A 4 -6.20 5.03 -14.93
N LEU A 5 -7.40 4.81 -15.48
CA LEU A 5 -7.93 5.65 -16.56
C LEU A 5 -8.23 7.07 -16.08
N GLN A 6 -8.81 7.21 -14.87
CA GLN A 6 -9.03 8.52 -14.24
C GLN A 6 -7.72 9.26 -13.97
N PHE A 7 -6.67 8.52 -13.58
CA PHE A 7 -5.33 9.07 -13.40
C PHE A 7 -4.75 9.58 -14.72
N CYS A 8 -4.77 8.76 -15.79
CA CYS A 8 -4.31 9.17 -17.12
C CYS A 8 -5.06 10.41 -17.59
N TRP A 9 -6.38 10.40 -17.49
CA TRP A 9 -7.23 11.53 -17.86
C TRP A 9 -6.86 12.80 -17.09
N ASN A 10 -6.67 12.70 -15.77
CA ASN A 10 -6.29 13.86 -14.96
C ASN A 10 -4.91 14.41 -15.31
N ILE A 11 -3.93 13.56 -15.63
CA ILE A 11 -2.61 14.02 -16.08
C ILE A 11 -2.69 14.71 -17.44
N GLU A 12 -3.41 14.11 -18.38
CA GLU A 12 -3.51 14.63 -19.75
C GLU A 12 -4.27 15.96 -19.83
N ASN A 13 -5.20 16.21 -18.90
CA ASN A 13 -6.03 17.42 -18.86
C ASN A 13 -5.58 18.43 -17.79
N GLN A 14 -4.40 18.26 -17.18
CA GLN A 14 -3.89 19.25 -16.22
C GLN A 14 -3.24 20.44 -16.93
N ASP A 15 -3.97 21.56 -17.00
CA ASP A 15 -3.37 22.87 -17.26
C ASP A 15 -2.68 23.36 -15.97
N ASN A 16 -1.36 23.17 -15.92
CA ASN A 16 -0.43 23.73 -14.93
C ASN A 16 -0.97 23.89 -13.48
N PHE A 17 -0.87 22.83 -12.67
CA PHE A 17 -0.88 22.84 -11.19
C PHE A 17 -2.22 22.92 -10.43
N SER A 18 -3.38 22.84 -11.08
CA SER A 18 -4.67 23.13 -10.40
C SER A 18 -5.39 21.95 -9.73
N ASN A 19 -5.03 20.68 -10.01
CA ASN A 19 -5.79 19.51 -9.53
C ASN A 19 -4.95 18.46 -8.76
N THR A 20 -4.11 18.89 -7.81
CA THR A 20 -3.31 17.96 -6.99
C THR A 20 -4.17 17.12 -6.05
N SER A 21 -5.26 17.68 -5.52
CA SER A 21 -6.17 17.00 -4.59
C SER A 21 -6.87 15.78 -5.21
N GLU A 22 -7.29 15.88 -6.48
CA GLU A 22 -7.92 14.77 -7.19
C GLU A 22 -6.91 13.64 -7.45
N LEU A 23 -5.66 13.97 -7.78
CA LEU A 23 -4.59 12.97 -7.94
C LEU A 23 -4.27 12.28 -6.61
N GLU A 24 -4.22 13.03 -5.51
CA GLU A 24 -4.04 12.48 -4.16
C GLU A 24 -5.18 11.53 -3.79
N HIS A 25 -6.43 11.91 -4.06
CA HIS A 25 -7.59 11.06 -3.83
C HIS A 25 -7.56 9.78 -4.68
N ILE A 26 -7.21 9.88 -5.97
CA ILE A 26 -7.04 8.70 -6.84
C ILE A 26 -5.94 7.78 -6.31
N ALA A 27 -4.81 8.35 -5.87
CA ALA A 27 -3.70 7.59 -5.30
C ALA A 27 -4.12 6.87 -4.02
N GLU A 28 -4.87 7.53 -3.13
CA GLU A 28 -5.38 6.93 -1.89
C GLU A 28 -6.33 5.76 -2.18
N GLU A 29 -7.30 5.95 -3.08
CA GLU A 29 -8.24 4.90 -3.45
C GLU A 29 -7.56 3.72 -4.16
N PHE A 30 -6.55 4.00 -4.98
CA PHE A 30 -5.74 2.95 -5.61
C PHE A 30 -4.97 2.16 -4.55
N ASN A 31 -4.40 2.85 -3.57
CA ASN A 31 -3.66 2.25 -2.47
C ASN A 31 -4.57 1.35 -1.61
N LYS A 32 -5.78 1.82 -1.25
CA LYS A 32 -6.78 1.02 -0.52
C LYS A 32 -7.15 -0.26 -1.28
N LYS A 33 -7.43 -0.16 -2.58
CA LYS A 33 -7.78 -1.33 -3.42
C LYS A 33 -6.61 -2.30 -3.54
N SER A 34 -5.39 -1.79 -3.70
CA SER A 34 -4.18 -2.62 -3.81
C SER A 34 -3.88 -3.37 -2.51
N ASN A 35 -4.03 -2.72 -1.36
CA ASN A 35 -3.90 -3.36 -0.04
C ASN A 35 -4.97 -4.43 0.19
N SER A 36 -6.23 -4.16 -0.17
CA SER A 36 -7.31 -5.14 -0.09
C SER A 36 -7.01 -6.38 -0.94
N LEU A 37 -6.58 -6.17 -2.19
CA LEU A 37 -6.17 -7.25 -3.09
C LEU A 37 -5.02 -8.07 -2.50
N TYR A 38 -3.97 -7.41 -2.01
CA TYR A 38 -2.84 -8.08 -1.36
C TYR A 38 -3.29 -8.91 -0.15
N THR A 39 -4.19 -8.37 0.69
CA THR A 39 -4.77 -9.06 1.85
C THR A 39 -5.53 -10.33 1.46
N ILE A 40 -6.34 -10.26 0.41
CA ILE A 40 -7.06 -11.43 -0.12
C ILE A 40 -6.07 -12.47 -0.63
N LEU A 41 -5.10 -12.07 -1.45
CA LEU A 41 -4.15 -12.98 -2.09
C LEU A 41 -3.19 -13.64 -1.10
N ARG A 42 -2.74 -12.93 -0.07
CA ARG A 42 -1.86 -13.47 0.97
C ARG A 42 -2.56 -14.44 1.92
N SER A 43 -3.89 -14.56 1.84
CA SER A 43 -4.62 -15.52 2.67
C SER A 43 -4.11 -16.95 2.42
N SER A 44 -4.04 -17.75 3.49
CA SER A 44 -3.50 -19.12 3.47
C SER A 44 -4.17 -20.02 2.42
N ARG A 45 -5.45 -19.77 2.12
CA ARG A 45 -6.22 -20.48 1.09
C ARG A 45 -5.70 -20.25 -0.33
N LEU A 46 -5.19 -19.06 -0.64
CA LEU A 46 -4.72 -18.72 -2.00
C LEU A 46 -3.20 -18.83 -2.13
N ALA A 47 -2.44 -18.43 -1.12
CA ALA A 47 -0.98 -18.50 -1.14
C ALA A 47 -0.44 -19.94 -1.05
N GLY A 48 -1.14 -20.82 -0.34
CA GLY A 48 -0.79 -22.25 -0.19
C GLY A 48 -1.42 -23.19 -1.21
N SER A 49 -2.29 -22.69 -2.09
CA SER A 49 -3.01 -23.51 -3.07
C SER A 49 -2.10 -23.97 -4.20
N GLN A 50 -1.99 -25.29 -4.38
CA GLN A 50 -1.32 -25.90 -5.54
C GLN A 50 -2.13 -25.75 -6.84
N ARG A 51 -3.42 -25.40 -6.76
CA ARG A 51 -4.31 -25.29 -7.92
C ARG A 51 -4.26 -23.94 -8.61
N THR A 52 -3.59 -22.95 -8.03
CA THR A 52 -3.56 -21.57 -8.54
C THR A 52 -2.14 -21.01 -8.61
N PRO A 53 -1.23 -21.63 -9.39
CA PRO A 53 0.17 -21.21 -9.47
C PRO A 53 0.35 -19.77 -10.00
N PHE A 54 -0.57 -19.31 -10.86
CA PHE A 54 -0.54 -17.95 -11.40
C PHE A 54 -0.81 -16.88 -10.34
N LEU A 55 -1.75 -17.12 -9.41
CA LEU A 55 -2.03 -16.20 -8.31
C LEU A 55 -0.85 -16.11 -7.34
N ARG A 56 -0.15 -17.22 -7.10
CA ARG A 56 1.07 -17.22 -6.30
C ARG A 56 2.19 -16.40 -6.97
N ARG A 57 2.41 -16.61 -8.27
CA ARG A 57 3.38 -15.80 -9.04
C ARG A 57 2.99 -14.32 -9.06
N PHE A 58 1.70 -14.03 -9.18
CA PHE A 58 1.18 -12.67 -9.14
C PHE A 58 1.41 -12.02 -7.77
N LEU A 59 1.11 -12.73 -6.67
CA LEU A 59 1.36 -12.25 -5.30
C LEU A 59 2.85 -11.92 -5.06
N LEU A 60 3.77 -12.75 -5.55
CA LEU A 60 5.21 -12.49 -5.45
C LEU A 60 5.63 -11.22 -6.18
N ARG A 61 5.07 -10.97 -7.37
CA ARG A 61 5.33 -9.74 -8.13
C ARG A 61 4.68 -8.52 -7.50
N LEU A 62 3.46 -8.69 -6.98
CA LEU A 62 2.71 -7.63 -6.32
C LEU A 62 3.42 -7.16 -5.05
N ASN A 63 3.95 -8.10 -4.26
CA ASN A 63 4.71 -7.82 -3.05
C ASN A 63 6.23 -7.88 -3.26
N LEU A 64 6.71 -7.34 -4.39
CA LEU A 64 8.13 -7.27 -4.70
C LEU A 64 8.86 -6.49 -3.59
N ASN A 65 10.02 -6.97 -3.16
CA ASN A 65 10.80 -6.40 -2.05
C ASN A 65 9.99 -6.21 -0.76
N SER A 66 8.98 -7.06 -0.54
CA SER A 66 8.08 -6.98 0.60
C SER A 66 7.40 -5.62 0.76
N PHE A 67 7.16 -4.88 -0.33
CA PHE A 67 6.61 -3.52 -0.29
C PHE A 67 5.39 -3.40 0.63
N PHE A 68 4.36 -4.24 0.46
CA PHE A 68 3.15 -4.16 1.27
C PHE A 68 3.39 -4.55 2.74
N GLU A 69 4.30 -5.47 3.02
CA GLU A 69 4.65 -5.86 4.39
C GLU A 69 5.46 -4.76 5.11
N SER A 70 6.38 -4.12 4.38
CA SER A 70 7.20 -3.02 4.87
C SER A 70 6.35 -1.79 5.15
N THR A 71 5.48 -1.40 4.22
CA THR A 71 4.53 -0.29 4.39
C THR A 71 3.61 -0.53 5.59
N ALA A 72 3.08 -1.74 5.77
CA ALA A 72 2.24 -2.07 6.93
C ALA A 72 3.02 -1.96 8.25
N LYS A 73 4.28 -2.39 8.28
CA LYS A 73 5.16 -2.24 9.46
C LYS A 73 5.45 -0.78 9.77
N GLU A 74 5.71 0.03 8.75
CA GLU A 74 5.96 1.46 8.90
C GLU A 74 4.75 2.18 9.52
N VAL A 75 3.54 1.93 9.00
CA VAL A 75 2.30 2.47 9.56
C VAL A 75 2.11 2.06 11.03
N MET A 76 2.38 0.81 11.39
CA MET A 76 2.26 0.37 12.79
C MET A 76 3.38 0.90 13.71
N ASN A 77 4.58 1.12 13.17
CA ASN A 77 5.71 1.67 13.94
C ASN A 77 5.57 3.18 14.20
N VAL A 78 4.91 3.93 13.31
CA VAL A 78 4.57 5.35 13.53
C VAL A 78 3.51 5.51 14.63
N VAL A 79 2.64 4.51 14.84
CA VAL A 79 1.59 4.52 15.86
C VAL A 79 2.09 4.03 17.24
N ARG A 80 3.34 3.58 17.37
CA ARG A 80 3.91 3.32 18.71
C ARG A 80 4.23 4.65 19.39
N PRO A 81 3.64 4.97 20.56
CA PRO A 81 4.18 6.01 21.40
C PRO A 81 5.63 5.62 21.70
N ARG A 82 6.56 6.53 21.41
CA ARG A 82 7.96 6.38 21.83
C ARG A 82 7.95 6.04 23.32
N PRO A 83 8.54 4.92 23.77
CA PRO A 83 8.62 4.64 25.19
C PRO A 83 9.45 5.75 25.83
N THR A 84 8.79 6.59 26.63
CA THR A 84 9.45 7.56 27.50
C THR A 84 10.16 6.74 28.57
N PHE A 85 11.48 6.59 28.45
CA PHE A 85 12.29 6.02 29.53
C PHE A 85 12.29 7.00 30.70
N PRO A 86 11.69 6.68 31.86
CA PRO A 86 11.88 7.46 33.06
C PRO A 86 13.22 7.05 33.67
N GLY A 87 14.15 8.00 33.73
CA GLY A 87 15.29 7.90 34.64
C GLY A 87 16.64 7.62 33.99
N LEU A 88 17.23 8.66 33.40
CA LEU A 88 18.68 8.90 33.47
C LEU A 88 18.91 10.41 33.62
N ASN A 89 18.52 10.94 34.79
CA ASN A 89 19.04 12.21 35.31
C ASN A 89 19.49 11.97 36.75
N GLN A 90 20.67 11.35 36.86
CA GLN A 90 21.55 11.52 38.00
C GLN A 90 22.96 11.77 37.45
N ARG A 91 23.28 13.05 37.29
CA ARG A 91 24.45 13.72 37.89
C ARG A 91 24.43 15.19 37.56
#